data_AF-A0A952R9U3-F1
#
_entry.id   AF-A0A952R9U3-F1
#
_cell.length_a   1.000
_cell.length_b   1.000
_cell.length_c   1.000
_cell.angle_alpha   90.00
_cell.angle_beta   90.00
_cell.angle_gamma   90.00
#
_symmetry.space_group_name_H-M   'P 1'
#
loop_
_entity.id
_entity.type
_entity.pdbx_description
1 polymer ?
#
loop_
_entity_poly.entity_id
_entity_poly.type
_entity_poly.pdbx_seq_one_letter_code
_entity_poly.pdbx_strand_id
1 'polypeptide(L)'
;MATNPQAGPLTASDAYEIGRLIAERYQGEVSLREIGNREQLRLSPGALHRCLAVYRVCANLGSKPNWAHLGFSHLNRLDALTPPQQKKLATLAEKQKWSVDRIEREVTRLRQTGKKTQRRGRPALPRFAKATHQLRRFTDGRDELLGDLDQLDTLDRERLKALQTQVAEVRVQLEKLDTAFKRAIKS
;
A
#
# COMPACT_ATOMS: atom_id res chain seq x y z
N MET A 1 30.00 -22.30 4.67
CA MET A 1 29.35 -22.31 5.99
C MET A 1 28.86 -20.90 6.29
N ALA A 2 27.56 -20.66 6.21
CA ALA A 2 26.96 -19.43 6.73
C ALA A 2 25.66 -19.82 7.43
N THR A 3 25.57 -19.40 8.67
CA THR A 3 24.69 -19.86 9.74
C THR A 3 23.21 -19.72 9.40
N ASN A 4 22.50 -20.83 9.50
CA ASN A 4 21.05 -20.95 9.50
C ASN A 4 20.50 -20.31 10.79
N PRO A 5 19.79 -19.17 10.75
CA PRO A 5 19.15 -18.64 11.94
C PRO A 5 17.83 -19.40 12.17
N GLN A 6 17.89 -20.33 13.12
CA GLN A 6 16.86 -20.65 14.13
C GLN A 6 15.40 -20.32 13.76
N ALA A 7 14.58 -21.36 13.65
CA ALA A 7 13.11 -21.29 13.62
C ALA A 7 12.54 -20.88 15.01
N GLY A 8 12.92 -19.70 15.50
CA GLY A 8 12.33 -19.06 16.67
C GLY A 8 11.17 -18.12 16.28
N PRO A 9 10.36 -17.66 17.25
CA PRO A 9 9.37 -16.62 17.00
C PRO A 9 10.07 -15.35 16.51
N LEU A 10 9.59 -14.79 15.39
CA LEU A 10 10.15 -13.60 14.75
C LEU A 10 10.22 -12.43 15.76
N THR A 11 11.43 -11.98 16.10
CA THR A 11 11.61 -10.87 17.05
C THR A 11 11.38 -9.52 16.39
N ALA A 12 11.27 -8.45 17.20
CA ALA A 12 11.17 -7.09 16.68
C ALA A 12 12.42 -6.69 15.87
N SER A 13 13.61 -7.13 16.32
CA SER A 13 14.88 -6.86 15.65
C SER A 13 14.98 -7.58 14.31
N ASP A 14 14.60 -8.86 14.25
CA ASP A 14 14.59 -9.63 12.99
C ASP A 14 13.63 -8.99 11.98
N ALA A 15 12.42 -8.68 12.44
CA ALA A 15 11.41 -8.04 11.60
C ALA A 15 11.84 -6.67 11.08
N TYR A 16 12.53 -5.88 11.91
CA TYR A 16 13.09 -4.59 11.51
C TYR A 16 14.15 -4.76 10.42
N GLU A 17 15.12 -5.66 10.60
CA GLU A 17 16.20 -5.84 9.62
C GLU A 17 15.68 -6.43 8.30
N ILE A 18 14.76 -7.40 8.34
CA ILE A 18 14.10 -7.92 7.14
C ILE A 18 13.32 -6.80 6.43
N GLY A 19 12.54 -6.01 7.17
CA GLY A 19 11.79 -4.89 6.61
C GLY A 19 12.69 -3.82 5.98
N ARG A 20 13.83 -3.50 6.62
CA ARG A 20 14.83 -2.56 6.10
C ARG A 20 15.44 -3.05 4.79
N LEU A 21 15.90 -4.30 4.74
CA LEU A 21 16.49 -4.90 3.54
C LEU A 21 15.51 -4.91 2.37
N ILE A 22 14.24 -5.24 2.63
CA ILE A 22 13.18 -5.20 1.60
C ILE A 22 12.96 -3.77 1.10
N ALA A 23 12.86 -2.79 2.01
CA ALA A 23 12.63 -1.40 1.64
C ALA A 23 13.78 -0.82 0.82
N GLU A 24 15.03 -1.11 1.19
CA GLU A 24 16.23 -0.67 0.48
C GLU A 24 16.38 -1.32 -0.90
N ARG A 25 16.18 -2.64 -0.98
CA ARG A 25 16.42 -3.41 -2.21
C ARG A 25 15.36 -3.17 -3.29
N TYR A 26 14.09 -3.08 -2.91
CA TYR A 26 13.00 -3.09 -3.89
C TYR A 26 12.28 -1.75 -4.04
N GLN A 27 12.46 -0.81 -3.11
CA GLN A 27 11.88 0.53 -3.17
C GLN A 27 10.36 0.60 -3.46
N GLY A 28 9.63 -0.50 -3.20
CA GLY A 28 8.20 -0.63 -3.48
C GLY A 28 7.82 -0.99 -4.92
N GLU A 29 8.78 -1.31 -5.78
CA GLU A 29 8.57 -1.65 -7.19
C GLU A 29 8.05 -3.08 -7.40
N VAL A 30 8.27 -3.96 -6.43
CA VAL A 30 7.96 -5.40 -6.51
C VAL A 30 6.94 -5.78 -5.45
N SER A 31 5.98 -6.64 -5.80
CA SER A 31 4.97 -7.11 -4.86
C SER A 31 5.57 -8.03 -3.78
N LEU A 32 5.01 -8.04 -2.57
CA LEU A 32 5.51 -8.90 -1.48
C LEU A 32 5.42 -10.39 -1.79
N ARG A 33 4.45 -10.80 -2.62
CA ARG A 33 4.32 -12.18 -3.09
C ARG A 33 5.50 -12.55 -4.00
N GLU A 34 5.86 -11.66 -4.90
CA GLU A 34 6.96 -11.83 -5.83
C GLU A 34 8.32 -11.79 -5.10
N ILE A 35 8.48 -10.92 -4.11
CA ILE A 35 9.67 -10.90 -3.25
C ILE A 35 9.83 -12.22 -2.51
N GLY A 36 8.76 -12.74 -1.89
CA GLY A 36 8.79 -14.03 -1.19
C GLY A 36 9.22 -15.19 -2.10
N ASN A 37 8.72 -15.21 -3.34
CA ASN A 37 9.08 -16.22 -4.33
C ASN A 37 10.54 -16.07 -4.83
N ARG A 38 10.97 -14.85 -5.15
CA ARG A 38 12.32 -14.58 -5.70
C ARG A 38 13.43 -14.87 -4.70
N GLU A 39 13.24 -14.45 -3.46
CA GLU A 39 14.24 -14.59 -2.39
C GLU A 39 14.13 -15.94 -1.65
N GLN A 40 13.23 -16.83 -2.11
CA GLN A 40 12.98 -18.15 -1.50
C GLN A 40 12.78 -18.06 0.02
N LEU A 41 12.17 -16.98 0.48
CA LEU A 41 11.99 -16.72 1.90
C LEU A 41 10.96 -17.69 2.46
N ARG A 42 11.26 -18.28 3.62
CA ARG A 42 10.30 -19.11 4.36
C ARG A 42 9.18 -18.30 5.03
N LEU A 43 9.01 -17.03 4.64
CA LEU A 43 8.03 -16.10 5.18
C LEU A 43 6.89 -15.92 4.20
N SER A 44 5.66 -16.00 4.71
CA SER A 44 4.48 -15.70 3.90
C SER A 44 4.44 -14.21 3.52
N PRO A 45 3.72 -13.82 2.45
CA PRO A 45 3.54 -12.42 2.09
C PRO A 45 2.98 -11.56 3.24
N GLY A 46 2.11 -12.15 4.07
CA GLY A 46 1.60 -11.49 5.27
C GLY A 46 2.67 -11.28 6.34
N ALA A 47 3.62 -12.20 6.50
CA ALA A 47 4.75 -12.02 7.40
C ALA A 47 5.70 -10.91 6.89
N LEU A 48 5.99 -10.88 5.59
CA LEU A 48 6.79 -9.81 4.96
C LEU A 48 6.15 -8.43 5.13
N HIS A 49 4.83 -8.35 4.96
CA HIS A 49 4.08 -7.12 5.24
C HIS A 49 4.28 -6.65 6.68
N ARG A 50 4.23 -7.59 7.65
CA ARG A 50 4.43 -7.25 9.06
C ARG A 50 5.86 -6.81 9.37
N CYS A 51 6.88 -7.39 8.72
CA CYS A 51 8.27 -6.93 8.84
C CYS A 51 8.42 -5.48 8.34
N LEU A 52 7.86 -5.17 7.17
CA LEU A 52 7.86 -3.81 6.63
C LEU A 52 7.13 -2.82 7.54
N ALA A 53 6.02 -3.22 8.14
CA ALA A 53 5.30 -2.41 9.11
C ALA A 53 6.17 -2.06 10.33
N VAL A 54 6.88 -3.04 10.90
CA VAL A 54 7.81 -2.81 12.01
C VAL A 54 8.93 -1.86 11.60
N TYR A 55 9.54 -2.07 10.44
CA TYR A 55 10.58 -1.17 9.90
C TYR A 55 10.07 0.27 9.77
N ARG A 56 8.90 0.49 9.16
CA ARG A 56 8.31 1.83 9.00
C ARG A 56 8.03 2.51 10.33
N VAL A 57 7.46 1.78 11.29
CA VAL A 57 7.18 2.29 12.62
C VAL A 57 8.48 2.70 13.31
N CYS A 58 9.50 1.85 13.31
CA CYS A 58 10.80 2.18 13.89
C CYS A 58 11.45 3.41 13.23
N ALA A 59 11.41 3.50 11.90
CA ALA A 59 11.89 4.66 11.16
C ALA A 59 11.16 5.95 11.59
N ASN A 60 9.84 5.91 11.74
CA ASN A 60 9.04 7.05 12.22
C ASN A 60 9.32 7.41 13.69
N LEU A 61 9.69 6.43 14.51
CA LEU A 61 10.11 6.64 15.89
C LEU A 61 11.55 7.15 15.99
N GLY A 62 12.31 7.13 14.89
CA GLY A 62 13.69 7.60 14.82
C GLY A 62 14.70 6.68 15.50
N SER A 63 14.37 5.41 15.72
CA SER A 63 15.25 4.45 16.40
C SER A 63 15.02 3.01 15.92
N LYS A 64 16.09 2.21 15.96
CA LYS A 64 15.99 0.74 15.86
C LYS A 64 15.21 0.19 17.07
N PRO A 65 14.64 -1.03 17.00
CA PRO A 65 14.00 -1.66 18.15
C PRO A 65 14.95 -1.70 19.36
N ASN A 66 14.65 -0.89 20.38
CA ASN A 66 15.40 -0.83 21.64
C ASN A 66 14.45 -0.54 22.82
N TRP A 67 13.20 -0.95 22.70
CA TRP A 67 12.20 -0.79 23.75
C TRP A 67 12.20 -2.02 24.64
N ALA A 68 12.05 -1.81 25.95
CA ALA A 68 12.02 -2.88 26.93
C ALA A 68 10.72 -3.68 26.88
N HIS A 69 9.60 -3.04 26.50
CA HIS A 69 8.28 -3.67 26.50
C HIS A 69 7.64 -3.78 25.10
N LEU A 70 8.00 -2.91 24.15
CA LEU A 70 7.44 -2.97 22.79
C LEU A 70 8.12 -4.04 21.90
N GLY A 71 7.61 -5.26 21.98
CA GLY A 71 7.92 -6.33 21.03
C GLY A 71 7.24 -6.20 19.64
N PHE A 72 7.52 -7.19 18.77
CA PHE A 72 7.04 -7.26 17.39
C PHE A 72 5.54 -6.97 17.23
N SER A 73 4.70 -7.67 17.99
CA SER A 73 3.24 -7.54 17.90
C SER A 73 2.75 -6.15 18.29
N HIS A 74 3.40 -5.49 19.26
CA HIS A 74 3.06 -4.12 19.65
C HIS A 74 3.34 -3.15 18.49
N LEU A 75 4.57 -3.20 17.95
CA LEU A 75 5.00 -2.31 16.87
C LEU A 75 4.17 -2.50 15.61
N ASN A 76 3.84 -3.74 15.26
CA ASN A 76 3.02 -4.04 14.10
C ASN A 76 1.64 -3.36 14.14
N ARG A 77 1.02 -3.26 15.33
CA ARG A 77 -0.29 -2.60 15.51
C ARG A 77 -0.23 -1.08 15.30
N LEU A 78 0.92 -0.46 15.51
CA LEU A 78 1.10 0.98 15.37
C LEU A 78 1.15 1.46 13.92
N ASP A 79 1.45 0.58 12.95
CA ASP A 79 1.61 0.94 11.53
C ASP A 79 0.34 1.58 10.93
N ALA A 80 -0.83 1.31 11.50
CA ALA A 80 -2.10 1.91 11.09
C ALA A 80 -2.29 3.39 11.50
N LEU A 81 -1.38 3.95 12.30
CA LEU A 81 -1.43 5.32 12.82
C LEU A 81 -0.50 6.28 12.04
N THR A 82 -0.74 7.58 12.15
CA THR A 82 0.19 8.58 11.60
C THR A 82 1.49 8.64 12.43
N PRO A 83 2.62 9.11 11.88
CA PRO A 83 3.89 9.17 12.62
C PRO A 83 3.81 9.89 13.99
N PRO A 84 3.11 11.05 14.12
CA PRO A 84 2.93 11.69 15.42
C PRO A 84 2.13 10.84 16.42
N GLN A 85 1.11 10.13 15.94
CA GLN A 85 0.30 9.22 16.77
C GLN A 85 1.10 7.99 17.17
N GLN A 86 1.89 7.42 16.25
CA GLN A 86 2.80 6.30 16.54
C GLN A 86 3.76 6.67 17.67
N LYS A 87 4.43 7.83 17.57
CA LYS A 87 5.36 8.31 18.60
C LYS A 87 4.69 8.49 19.96
N LYS A 88 3.57 9.22 19.99
CA LYS A 88 2.83 9.45 21.23
C LYS A 88 2.38 8.14 21.89
N LEU A 89 1.83 7.22 21.09
CA LEU A 89 1.30 5.97 21.58
C LEU A 89 2.40 5.00 22.03
N ALA A 90 3.49 4.89 21.27
CA ALA A 90 4.65 4.06 21.61
C ALA A 90 5.26 4.50 22.95
N THR A 91 5.50 5.81 23.14
CA THR A 91 6.02 6.34 24.41
C THR A 91 5.11 6.03 25.59
N LEU A 92 3.79 6.18 25.41
CA LEU A 92 2.82 5.90 26.46
C LEU A 92 2.74 4.41 26.80
N ALA A 93 2.72 3.57 25.76
CA ALA A 93 2.65 2.12 25.87
C ALA A 93 3.90 1.54 26.54
N GLU A 94 5.08 2.04 26.20
CA GLU A 94 6.35 1.67 26.83
C GLU A 94 6.36 2.06 28.31
N LYS A 95 6.01 3.33 28.62
CA LYS A 95 5.98 3.83 30.00
C LYS A 95 5.01 3.07 30.90
N GLN A 96 3.85 2.71 30.37
CA GLN A 96 2.78 2.04 31.12
C GLN A 96 2.74 0.52 30.91
N LYS A 97 3.72 -0.05 30.20
CA LYS A 97 3.83 -1.49 29.91
C LYS A 97 2.53 -2.08 29.35
N TRP A 98 1.98 -1.44 28.33
CA TRP A 98 0.71 -1.87 27.75
C TRP A 98 0.81 -3.22 27.06
N SER A 99 -0.21 -4.06 27.25
CA SER A 99 -0.39 -5.26 26.45
C SER A 99 -0.77 -4.93 25.00
N VAL A 100 -0.58 -5.90 24.10
CA VAL A 100 -1.01 -5.83 22.70
C VAL A 100 -2.49 -5.44 22.59
N ASP A 101 -3.37 -6.05 23.38
CA ASP A 101 -4.82 -5.77 23.36
C ASP A 101 -5.15 -4.33 23.76
N ARG A 102 -4.38 -3.75 24.69
CA ARG A 102 -4.56 -2.35 25.07
C ARG A 102 -4.09 -1.41 23.97
N ILE A 103 -2.98 -1.71 23.30
CA ILE A 103 -2.53 -0.96 22.12
C ILE A 103 -3.59 -1.05 21.00
N GLU A 104 -4.14 -2.24 20.74
CA GLU A 104 -5.14 -2.44 19.70
C GLU A 104 -6.42 -1.65 19.94
N ARG A 105 -6.91 -1.61 21.19
CA ARG A 105 -8.04 -0.75 21.59
C ARG A 105 -7.73 0.73 21.36
N GLU A 106 -6.56 1.19 21.75
CA GLU A 106 -6.18 2.59 21.61
C GLU A 106 -5.96 3.00 20.14
N VAL A 107 -5.33 2.13 19.33
CA VAL A 107 -5.21 2.31 17.88
C VAL A 107 -6.60 2.44 17.26
N THR A 108 -7.53 1.55 17.61
CA THR A 108 -8.91 1.59 17.12
C THR A 108 -9.60 2.90 17.50
N ARG A 109 -9.46 3.34 18.75
CA ARG A 109 -10.00 4.62 19.25
C ARG A 109 -9.42 5.83 18.51
N LEU A 110 -8.11 5.86 18.27
CA LEU A 110 -7.45 6.95 17.53
C LEU A 110 -7.85 6.98 16.06
N ARG A 111 -8.07 5.82 15.44
CA ARG A 111 -8.58 5.72 14.06
C ARG A 111 -10.03 6.19 13.94
N GLN A 112 -10.86 5.95 14.96
CA GLN A 112 -12.25 6.40 14.99
C GLN A 112 -12.36 7.90 15.27
N THR A 113 -11.56 8.44 16.18
CA THR A 113 -11.55 9.88 16.51
C THR A 113 -10.90 10.72 15.41
N GLY A 114 -9.87 10.20 14.74
CA GLY A 114 -9.24 10.82 13.57
C GLY A 114 -10.16 10.97 12.34
N LYS A 115 -11.29 10.25 12.28
CA LYS A 115 -12.29 10.41 11.20
C LYS A 115 -12.95 11.79 11.18
N LYS A 116 -12.96 12.53 12.29
CA LYS A 116 -13.62 13.85 12.36
C LYS A 116 -12.72 15.03 12.02
N THR A 117 -11.39 14.92 12.11
CA THR A 117 -10.52 16.12 12.06
C THR A 117 -9.21 16.01 11.27
N GLN A 118 -8.80 14.84 10.76
CA GLN A 118 -7.57 14.75 9.95
C GLN A 118 -7.67 13.74 8.79
N ARG A 119 -8.25 14.18 7.66
CA ARG A 119 -7.91 13.65 6.34
C ARG A 119 -6.53 14.19 5.93
N ARG A 120 -5.46 13.63 6.48
CA ARG A 120 -4.10 13.73 5.91
C ARG A 120 -3.47 12.34 5.82
N GLY A 121 -4.12 11.47 5.04
CA GLY A 121 -3.36 10.58 4.17
C GLY A 121 -2.80 11.38 2.98
N ARG A 122 -1.93 10.79 2.18
CA ARG A 122 -1.59 11.30 0.83
C ARG A 122 -2.89 11.83 0.21
N PRO A 123 -2.95 13.11 -0.20
CA PRO A 123 -4.19 13.69 -0.70
C PRO A 123 -4.78 12.72 -1.70
N ALA A 124 -6.04 12.31 -1.49
CA ALA A 124 -6.68 11.38 -2.38
C ALA A 124 -6.53 11.98 -3.77
N LEU A 125 -5.84 11.25 -4.66
CA LEU A 125 -5.64 11.70 -6.03
C LEU A 125 -7.01 12.20 -6.53
N PRO A 126 -7.07 13.39 -7.13
CA PRO A 126 -8.28 13.89 -7.74
C PRO A 126 -8.91 12.79 -8.59
N ARG A 127 -10.24 12.75 -8.68
CA ARG A 127 -10.94 11.66 -9.39
C ARG A 127 -10.39 11.46 -10.81
N PHE A 128 -10.00 12.54 -11.48
CA PHE A 128 -9.34 12.48 -12.79
C PHE A 128 -8.00 11.72 -12.73
N ALA A 129 -7.13 12.00 -11.75
CA ALA A 129 -5.82 11.35 -11.64
C ALA A 129 -5.94 9.87 -11.29
N LYS A 130 -6.95 9.49 -10.49
CA LYS A 130 -7.28 8.07 -10.26
C LYS A 130 -7.75 7.38 -11.55
N ALA A 131 -8.64 8.02 -12.31
CA ALA A 131 -9.14 7.49 -13.58
C ALA A 131 -8.00 7.35 -14.61
N THR A 132 -7.13 8.35 -14.74
CA THR A 132 -5.97 8.29 -15.64
C THR A 132 -4.99 7.17 -15.26
N HIS A 133 -4.76 6.94 -13.95
CA HIS A 133 -3.95 5.81 -13.48
C HIS A 133 -4.57 4.44 -13.83
N GLN A 134 -5.90 4.32 -13.78
CA GLN A 134 -6.58 3.09 -14.20
C GLN A 134 -6.48 2.91 -15.71
N LEU A 135 -6.68 3.97 -16.51
CA LEU A 135 -6.55 3.94 -17.96
C LEU A 135 -5.14 3.55 -18.43
N ARG A 136 -4.10 4.01 -17.72
CA ARG A 136 -2.70 3.65 -18.02
C ARG A 136 -2.44 2.15 -17.94
N ARG A 137 -3.14 1.42 -17.07
CA ARG A 137 -2.98 -0.03 -16.98
C ARG A 137 -3.43 -0.75 -18.26
N PHE A 138 -4.38 -0.15 -19.00
CA PHE A 138 -4.87 -0.66 -20.27
C PHE A 138 -3.95 -0.30 -21.44
N THR A 139 -3.23 0.83 -21.37
CA THR A 139 -2.29 1.23 -22.43
C THR A 139 -0.95 0.49 -22.35
N ASP A 140 -0.55 0.07 -21.15
CA ASP A 140 0.75 -0.59 -20.92
C ASP A 140 0.71 -2.11 -21.25
N GLY A 141 -0.38 -2.61 -21.84
CA GLY A 141 -0.54 -4.02 -22.25
C GLY A 141 -0.59 -5.03 -21.09
N ARG A 142 -0.71 -4.56 -19.85
CA ARG A 142 -0.71 -5.40 -18.63
C ARG A 142 -2.08 -5.96 -18.27
N ASP A 143 -3.14 -5.35 -18.78
CA ASP A 143 -4.52 -5.82 -18.69
C ASP A 143 -5.07 -5.93 -20.13
N GLU A 144 -5.34 -7.15 -20.62
CA GLU A 144 -5.96 -7.42 -21.94
C GLU A 144 -7.45 -7.06 -21.92
N LEU A 145 -7.76 -5.78 -21.80
CA LEU A 145 -9.16 -5.33 -21.68
C LEU A 145 -9.88 -5.26 -23.03
N LEU A 146 -9.11 -5.22 -24.11
CA LEU A 146 -9.59 -5.31 -25.50
C LEU A 146 -9.18 -6.67 -26.10
N GLY A 147 -9.23 -7.73 -25.29
CA GLY A 147 -9.16 -9.10 -25.81
C GLY A 147 -10.37 -9.40 -26.71
N ASP A 148 -10.26 -10.46 -27.52
CA ASP A 148 -11.37 -11.01 -28.30
C ASP A 148 -11.97 -10.06 -29.38
N LEU A 149 -11.18 -9.14 -29.94
CA LEU A 149 -11.63 -8.26 -31.03
C LEU A 149 -12.00 -9.02 -32.31
N ASP A 150 -11.51 -10.24 -32.48
CA ASP A 150 -11.90 -11.19 -33.53
C ASP A 150 -13.36 -11.64 -33.40
N GLN A 151 -13.99 -11.48 -32.23
CA GLN A 151 -15.42 -11.78 -32.05
C GLN A 151 -16.34 -10.66 -32.55
N LEU A 152 -15.82 -9.51 -33.00
CA LEU A 152 -16.65 -8.41 -33.51
C LEU A 152 -17.55 -8.84 -34.67
N ASP A 153 -17.07 -9.75 -35.51
CA ASP A 153 -17.81 -10.28 -36.67
C ASP A 153 -19.00 -11.18 -36.27
N THR A 154 -19.04 -11.61 -35.01
CA THR A 154 -20.15 -12.42 -34.47
C THR A 154 -21.30 -11.58 -33.92
N LEU A 155 -21.11 -10.27 -33.76
CA LEU A 155 -22.10 -9.35 -33.22
C LEU A 155 -23.02 -8.82 -34.32
N ASP A 156 -24.30 -8.66 -33.98
CA ASP A 156 -25.25 -8.01 -34.88
C ASP A 156 -24.96 -6.50 -35.05
N ARG A 157 -25.52 -5.93 -36.12
CA ARG A 157 -25.27 -4.55 -36.52
C ARG A 157 -25.79 -3.52 -35.51
N GLU A 158 -26.86 -3.82 -34.77
CA GLU A 158 -27.39 -2.92 -33.76
C GLU A 158 -26.50 -2.88 -32.53
N ARG A 159 -26.00 -4.04 -32.11
CA ARG A 159 -25.07 -4.19 -31.00
C ARG A 159 -23.73 -3.53 -31.30
N LEU A 160 -23.21 -3.71 -32.52
CA LEU A 160 -21.99 -3.02 -32.98
C LEU A 160 -22.15 -1.50 -32.93
N LYS A 161 -23.28 -0.96 -33.43
CA LYS A 161 -23.56 0.48 -33.36
C LYS A 161 -23.63 0.99 -31.91
N ALA A 162 -24.31 0.26 -31.02
CA ALA A 162 -24.41 0.66 -29.62
C ALA A 162 -23.03 0.70 -28.92
N LEU A 163 -22.18 -0.31 -29.14
CA LEU A 163 -20.82 -0.34 -28.61
C LEU A 163 -19.96 0.78 -29.20
N GLN A 164 -20.09 1.05 -30.51
CA GLN A 164 -19.40 2.15 -31.18
C GLN A 164 -19.79 3.51 -30.58
N THR A 165 -21.08 3.73 -30.31
CA THR A 165 -21.57 4.95 -29.64
C THR A 165 -20.96 5.09 -28.24
N GLN A 166 -20.93 4.02 -27.44
CA GLN A 166 -20.33 4.04 -26.11
C GLN A 166 -18.83 4.37 -26.16
N VAL A 167 -18.08 3.80 -27.11
CA VAL A 167 -16.66 4.14 -27.33
C VAL A 167 -16.50 5.61 -27.72
N ALA A 168 -17.36 6.13 -28.59
CA ALA A 168 -17.32 7.55 -28.99
C ALA A 168 -17.58 8.49 -27.81
N GLU A 169 -18.55 8.18 -26.96
CA GLU A 169 -18.84 8.95 -25.74
C GLU A 169 -17.65 8.96 -24.78
N VAL A 170 -16.99 7.81 -24.58
CA VAL A 170 -15.77 7.71 -23.77
C VAL A 170 -14.65 8.58 -24.36
N ARG A 171 -14.43 8.55 -25.69
CA ARG A 171 -13.41 9.39 -26.35
C ARG A 171 -13.65 10.87 -26.09
N VAL A 172 -14.89 11.35 -26.22
CA VAL A 172 -15.25 12.75 -25.96
C VAL A 172 -14.90 13.15 -24.51
N GLN A 173 -15.10 12.28 -23.53
CA GLN A 173 -14.74 12.57 -22.14
C GLN A 173 -13.21 12.62 -21.94
N LEU A 174 -12.46 11.76 -22.63
CA LEU A 174 -10.99 11.78 -22.58
C LEU A 174 -10.41 13.03 -23.25
N GLU A 175 -10.97 13.49 -24.36
CA GLU A 175 -10.57 14.73 -25.03
C GLU A 175 -10.81 15.98 -24.17
N LYS A 176 -11.93 16.02 -23.45
CA LYS A 176 -12.21 17.08 -22.46
C LYS A 176 -11.16 17.09 -21.36
N LEU A 177 -10.75 15.91 -20.89
CA LEU A 177 -9.72 15.79 -19.86
C LEU A 177 -8.35 16.25 -20.36
N ASP A 178 -7.96 15.85 -21.58
CA ASP A 178 -6.71 16.27 -22.22
C ASP A 178 -6.67 17.80 -22.46
N THR A 179 -7.77 18.38 -22.93
CA THR A 179 -7.91 19.83 -23.10
C THR A 179 -7.72 20.57 -21.76
N ALA A 180 -8.30 20.05 -20.68
CA ALA A 180 -8.13 20.61 -19.33
C ALA A 180 -6.67 20.54 -18.85
N PHE A 181 -5.95 19.45 -19.12
CA PHE A 181 -4.53 19.32 -18.81
C PHE A 181 -3.68 20.30 -19.63
N LYS A 182 -3.88 20.38 -20.95
CA LYS A 182 -3.17 21.32 -21.83
C LYS A 182 -3.33 22.77 -21.37
N ARG A 183 -4.51 23.16 -20.91
CA ARG A 183 -4.76 24.49 -20.35
C ARG A 183 -4.00 24.72 -19.03
N ALA A 184 -3.97 23.73 -18.14
CA ALA A 184 -3.29 23.83 -16.86
C ALA A 184 -1.75 23.85 -16.98
N ILE A 185 -1.18 23.24 -18.03
CA ILE A 185 0.27 23.21 -18.29
C ILE A 185 0.78 24.53 -18.92
N LYS A 186 -0.07 25.27 -19.63
CA LYS A 186 0.26 26.57 -20.25
C LYS A 186 0.13 27.76 -19.29
N SER A 187 -0.44 27.54 -18.10
CA SER A 187 -0.59 28.52 -17.01
C SER A 187 0.57 28.40 -16.03
#